data_AF-A0A7S3TF69-F1
#
_entry.id   AF-A0A7S3TF69-F1
#
_cell.length_a   1.000
_cell.length_b   1.000
_cell.length_c   1.000
_cell.angle_alpha   90.00
_cell.angle_beta   90.00
_cell.angle_gamma   90.00
#
_symmetry.space_group_name_H-M   'P 1'
#
loop_
_entity.id
_entity.type
_entity.pdbx_description
1 polymer ?
#
loop_
_entity_poly.entity_id
_entity_poly.type
_entity_poly.pdbx_seq_one_letter_code
_entity_poly.pdbx_strand_id
1 'polypeptide(L)'
;MEEPDPPGSSPAFRTRARESLRSTFERIDRKKDGKIDAEELSKALTRLGISRPDKDYVALALWEVDEDNEGCAKWHHFEKNVARIQKDKVGLEPRKLYNIIEFMMYDVDKLGTIRVNDALEMIYNRFGREALADIDGELFTDVEKAGLVTFTEFERQIDRIHLRAPKRRGSLCTTTARVPYG
;
A
#
# COMPACT_ATOMS: atom_id res chain seq x y z
N MET A 1 18.64 25.91 0.72
CA MET A 1 18.31 25.26 2.00
C MET A 1 17.65 23.96 1.63
N GLU A 2 18.31 22.83 1.86
CA GLU A 2 17.63 21.52 1.77
C GLU A 2 16.58 21.48 2.87
N GLU A 3 15.33 21.15 2.51
CA GLU A 3 14.30 20.89 3.50
C GLU A 3 14.72 19.68 4.35
N PRO A 4 14.48 19.70 5.68
CA PRO A 4 14.79 18.55 6.51
C PRO A 4 14.00 17.34 6.03
N ASP A 5 14.70 16.21 5.87
CA ASP A 5 14.09 14.94 5.51
C ASP A 5 12.88 14.63 6.42
N PRO A 6 11.80 14.06 5.89
CA PRO A 6 10.68 13.65 6.72
C PRO A 6 11.17 12.67 7.81
N PRO A 7 10.59 12.69 9.02
CA PRO A 7 11.02 11.86 10.14
C PRO A 7 11.05 10.35 9.83
N GLY A 8 10.27 9.89 8.84
CA GLY A 8 10.29 8.53 8.31
C GLY A 8 11.59 8.10 7.61
N SER A 9 12.47 9.04 7.27
CA SER A 9 13.76 8.78 6.59
C SER A 9 14.86 8.27 7.52
N SER A 10 14.67 8.33 8.85
CA SER A 10 15.68 7.86 9.81
C SER A 10 15.93 6.35 9.70
N PRO A 11 17.19 5.86 9.70
CA PRO A 11 17.51 4.43 9.75
C PRO A 11 16.79 3.69 10.89
N ALA A 12 16.63 4.33 12.06
CA ALA A 12 15.95 3.73 13.21
C ALA A 12 14.44 3.57 12.99
N PHE A 13 13.81 4.53 12.29
CA PHE A 13 12.41 4.44 11.89
C PHE A 13 12.22 3.30 10.87
N ARG A 14 13.13 3.19 9.90
CA ARG A 14 13.13 2.12 8.89
C ARG A 14 13.30 0.72 9.48
N THR A 15 14.15 0.56 10.50
CA THR A 15 14.30 -0.73 11.20
C THR A 15 13.04 -1.12 11.97
N ARG A 16 12.45 -0.19 12.73
CA ARG A 16 11.19 -0.43 13.44
C ARG A 16 10.04 -0.72 12.47
N ALA A 17 9.99 -0.01 11.34
CA ALA A 17 9.04 -0.27 10.28
C ALA A 17 9.20 -1.69 9.71
N ARG A 18 10.44 -2.18 9.52
CA ARG A 18 10.69 -3.55 9.04
C ARG A 18 10.21 -4.62 10.03
N GLU A 19 10.45 -4.45 11.32
CA GLU A 19 9.98 -5.39 12.35
C GLU A 19 8.44 -5.41 12.41
N SER A 20 7.81 -4.23 12.35
CA SER A 20 6.36 -4.12 12.28
C SER A 20 5.78 -4.72 10.99
N LEU A 21 6.44 -4.53 9.84
CA LEU A 21 6.05 -5.16 8.57
C LEU A 21 6.07 -6.68 8.68
N ARG A 22 7.12 -7.23 9.29
CA ARG A 22 7.26 -8.69 9.50
C ARG A 22 6.17 -9.22 10.41
N SER A 23 5.96 -8.56 11.56
CA SER A 23 4.91 -8.94 12.50
C SER A 23 3.53 -8.92 11.84
N THR A 24 3.25 -7.92 11.01
CA THR A 24 1.97 -7.83 10.28
C THR A 24 1.83 -8.88 9.18
N PHE A 25 2.91 -9.21 8.47
CA PHE A 25 2.93 -10.31 7.52
C PHE A 25 2.59 -11.64 8.22
N GLU A 26 3.23 -11.93 9.34
CA GLU A 26 2.98 -13.11 10.17
C GLU A 26 1.57 -13.10 10.79
N ARG A 27 0.93 -11.93 10.97
CA ARG A 27 -0.48 -11.82 11.39
C ARG A 27 -1.46 -12.22 10.28
N ILE A 28 -1.08 -12.09 9.02
CA ILE A 28 -1.89 -12.50 7.87
C ILE A 28 -1.71 -13.99 7.60
N ASP A 29 -0.48 -14.50 7.66
CA ASP A 29 -0.12 -15.93 7.55
C ASP A 29 -0.69 -16.71 8.75
N ARG A 30 -1.94 -17.18 8.60
CA ARG A 30 -2.63 -17.94 9.65
C ARG A 30 -2.24 -19.41 9.63
N LYS A 31 -1.87 -19.93 8.46
CA LYS A 31 -1.42 -21.31 8.26
C LYS A 31 -0.02 -21.52 8.84
N LYS A 32 0.74 -20.43 9.06
CA LYS A 32 2.12 -20.41 9.55
C LYS A 32 3.07 -21.19 8.65
N ASP A 33 2.83 -21.13 7.34
CA ASP A 33 3.68 -21.78 6.34
C ASP A 33 4.70 -20.82 5.71
N GLY A 34 4.77 -19.57 6.19
CA GLY A 34 5.75 -18.57 5.80
C GLY A 34 5.40 -17.80 4.53
N LYS A 35 4.17 -17.94 4.06
CA LYS A 35 3.64 -17.25 2.88
C LYS A 35 2.22 -16.75 3.14
N ILE A 36 1.78 -15.81 2.31
CA ILE A 36 0.40 -15.33 2.26
C ILE A 36 -0.22 -15.83 0.97
N ASP A 37 -1.25 -16.64 1.10
CA ASP A 37 -2.06 -17.07 -0.04
C ASP A 37 -3.33 -16.21 -0.23
N ALA A 38 -4.05 -16.46 -1.34
CA ALA A 38 -5.26 -15.72 -1.68
C ALA A 38 -6.36 -15.83 -0.62
N GLU A 39 -6.45 -16.96 0.07
CA GLU A 39 -7.45 -17.19 1.12
C GLU A 39 -7.14 -16.35 2.36
N GLU A 40 -5.87 -16.31 2.76
CA GLU A 40 -5.39 -15.53 3.89
C GLU A 40 -5.48 -14.03 3.64
N LEU A 41 -5.10 -13.59 2.44
CA LEU A 41 -5.24 -12.19 2.03
C LEU A 41 -6.71 -11.76 1.97
N SER A 42 -7.59 -12.61 1.39
CA SER A 42 -9.04 -12.36 1.39
C SER A 42 -9.57 -12.22 2.82
N LYS A 43 -9.15 -13.10 3.74
CA LYS A 43 -9.56 -13.01 5.15
C LYS A 43 -9.02 -11.75 5.85
N ALA A 44 -7.85 -11.26 5.47
CA ALA A 44 -7.30 -10.00 5.96
C ALA A 44 -8.15 -8.82 5.48
N LEU A 45 -8.51 -8.77 4.20
CA LEU A 45 -9.39 -7.74 3.66
C LEU A 45 -10.78 -7.73 4.32
N THR A 46 -11.34 -8.90 4.62
CA THR A 46 -12.59 -8.99 5.40
C THR A 46 -12.47 -8.41 6.80
N ARG A 47 -11.31 -8.59 7.46
CA ARG A 47 -11.05 -7.93 8.76
C ARG A 47 -10.93 -6.41 8.64
N LEU A 48 -10.47 -5.92 7.50
CA LEU A 48 -10.41 -4.49 7.19
C LEU A 48 -11.77 -3.90 6.75
N GLY A 49 -12.87 -4.63 6.95
CA GLY A 49 -14.22 -4.16 6.65
C GLY A 49 -14.69 -4.43 5.21
N ILE A 50 -13.90 -5.11 4.38
CA ILE A 50 -14.31 -5.49 3.02
C ILE A 50 -15.06 -6.83 3.07
N SER A 51 -16.37 -6.77 3.24
CA SER A 51 -17.24 -7.95 3.41
C SER A 51 -17.16 -8.97 2.26
N ARG A 52 -16.84 -8.52 1.04
CA ARG A 52 -16.68 -9.39 -0.13
C ARG A 52 -15.45 -8.93 -0.93
N PRO A 53 -14.25 -9.40 -0.56
CA PRO A 53 -13.04 -9.08 -1.31
C PRO A 53 -13.17 -9.60 -2.74
N ASP A 54 -12.88 -8.74 -3.71
CA ASP A 54 -12.84 -9.14 -5.10
C ASP A 54 -11.67 -10.11 -5.33
N LYS A 55 -11.95 -11.26 -5.95
CA LYS A 55 -10.95 -12.28 -6.23
C LYS A 55 -9.89 -11.75 -7.18
N ASP A 56 -10.27 -10.91 -8.15
CA ASP A 56 -9.34 -10.34 -9.11
C ASP A 56 -8.42 -9.33 -8.41
N TYR A 57 -8.95 -8.53 -7.49
CA TYR A 57 -8.14 -7.63 -6.66
C TYR A 57 -7.14 -8.39 -5.78
N VAL A 58 -7.57 -9.49 -5.14
CA VAL A 58 -6.69 -10.34 -4.32
C VAL A 58 -5.60 -10.97 -5.16
N ALA A 59 -5.96 -11.52 -6.33
CA ALA A 59 -5.01 -12.13 -7.25
C ALA A 59 -3.99 -11.10 -7.76
N LEU A 60 -4.45 -9.90 -8.15
CA LEU A 60 -3.58 -8.80 -8.57
C LEU A 60 -2.63 -8.39 -7.45
N ALA A 61 -3.12 -8.21 -6.22
CA ALA A 61 -2.27 -7.82 -5.09
C ALA A 61 -1.16 -8.82 -4.80
N LEU A 62 -1.43 -10.13 -4.92
CA LEU A 62 -0.41 -11.17 -4.79
C LEU A 62 0.56 -11.16 -5.97
N TRP A 63 0.02 -11.06 -7.19
CA TRP A 63 0.80 -11.07 -8.43
C TRP A 63 1.82 -9.93 -8.53
N GLU A 64 1.53 -8.77 -7.93
CA GLU A 64 2.47 -7.63 -7.87
C GLU A 64 3.79 -7.96 -7.15
N VAL A 65 3.76 -8.97 -6.27
CA VAL A 65 4.86 -9.34 -5.39
C VAL A 65 5.42 -10.71 -5.71
N ASP A 66 4.60 -11.63 -6.22
CA ASP A 66 4.92 -13.01 -6.57
C ASP A 66 5.87 -13.13 -7.78
N GLU A 67 7.18 -13.14 -7.53
CA GLU A 67 8.22 -13.22 -8.58
C GLU A 67 8.39 -14.63 -9.16
N ASP A 68 7.99 -15.68 -8.43
CA ASP A 68 8.11 -17.09 -8.82
C ASP A 68 6.80 -17.69 -9.36
N ASN A 69 5.72 -16.91 -9.43
CA ASN A 69 4.39 -17.28 -9.92
C ASN A 69 3.79 -18.50 -9.18
N GLU A 70 4.02 -18.60 -7.88
CA GLU A 70 3.42 -19.66 -7.05
C GLU A 70 1.99 -19.35 -6.59
N GLY A 71 1.47 -18.17 -6.92
CA GLY A 71 0.17 -17.67 -6.46
C GLY A 71 0.18 -17.25 -4.99
N CYS A 72 1.35 -16.99 -4.42
CA CYS A 72 1.52 -16.64 -3.01
C CYS A 72 2.65 -15.64 -2.79
N ALA A 73 2.52 -14.79 -1.78
CA ALA A 73 3.57 -13.87 -1.39
C ALA A 73 4.38 -14.48 -0.25
N LYS A 74 5.65 -14.83 -0.49
CA LYS A 74 6.60 -15.22 0.56
C LYS A 74 7.22 -13.97 1.18
N TRP A 75 7.71 -14.07 2.42
CA TRP A 75 8.34 -12.93 3.12
C TRP A 75 9.42 -12.23 2.28
N HIS A 76 10.31 -12.99 1.65
CA HIS A 76 11.40 -12.42 0.87
C HIS A 76 10.92 -11.71 -0.41
N HIS A 77 9.81 -12.14 -1.02
CA HIS A 77 9.17 -11.42 -2.13
C HIS A 77 8.69 -10.05 -1.66
N PHE A 78 8.05 -10.03 -0.49
CA PHE A 78 7.55 -8.79 0.10
C PHE A 78 8.69 -7.83 0.47
N GLU A 79 9.80 -8.33 1.06
CA GLU A 79 10.98 -7.50 1.33
C GLU A 79 11.56 -6.86 0.06
N LYS A 80 11.62 -7.61 -1.05
CA LYS A 80 12.05 -7.06 -2.35
C LYS A 80 11.09 -6.01 -2.87
N ASN A 81 9.77 -6.23 -2.77
CA ASN A 81 8.76 -5.25 -3.18
C ASN A 81 8.87 -3.95 -2.36
N VAL A 82 9.04 -4.04 -1.04
CA VAL A 82 9.29 -2.87 -0.18
C VAL A 82 10.55 -2.13 -0.61
N ALA A 83 11.63 -2.83 -0.93
CA ALA A 83 12.87 -2.22 -1.40
C ALA A 83 12.71 -1.53 -2.78
N ARG A 84 11.87 -2.07 -3.66
CA ARG A 84 11.49 -1.42 -4.94
C ARG A 84 10.71 -0.15 -4.69
N ILE A 85 9.68 -0.20 -3.85
CA ILE A 85 8.84 0.95 -3.47
C ILE A 85 9.69 2.08 -2.85
N GLN A 86 10.66 1.76 -2.00
CA GLN A 86 11.55 2.76 -1.38
C GLN A 86 12.48 3.45 -2.40
N LYS A 87 12.81 2.77 -3.50
CA LYS A 87 13.66 3.32 -4.58
C LYS A 87 12.84 4.00 -5.67
N ASP A 88 11.52 3.82 -5.66
CA ASP A 88 10.61 4.34 -6.66
C ASP A 88 10.34 5.83 -6.47
N LYS A 89 11.15 6.65 -7.15
CA LYS A 89 11.02 8.11 -7.16
C LYS A 89 9.86 8.62 -8.03
N VAL A 90 9.29 7.76 -8.88
CA VAL A 90 8.29 8.16 -9.89
C VAL A 90 6.88 7.71 -9.53
N GLY A 91 6.73 6.82 -8.54
CA GLY A 91 5.44 6.34 -8.07
C GLY A 91 4.80 5.31 -8.99
N LEU A 92 5.60 4.60 -9.81
CA LEU A 92 5.11 3.61 -10.77
C LEU A 92 5.09 2.17 -10.21
N GLU A 93 5.80 1.90 -9.11
CA GLU A 93 5.78 0.58 -8.51
C GLU A 93 4.37 0.24 -7.99
N PRO A 94 3.86 -0.96 -8.29
CA PRO A 94 2.61 -1.44 -7.71
C PRO A 94 2.74 -1.62 -6.18
N ARG A 95 1.65 -1.31 -5.47
CA ARG A 95 1.64 -1.15 -4.00
C ARG A 95 0.43 -1.78 -3.32
N LYS A 96 -0.40 -2.60 -3.98
CA LYS A 96 -1.66 -3.08 -3.38
C LYS A 96 -1.42 -3.91 -2.14
N LEU A 97 -0.60 -4.97 -2.23
CA LEU A 97 -0.26 -5.79 -1.06
C LEU A 97 0.43 -4.97 0.04
N TYR A 98 1.32 -4.06 -0.37
CA TYR A 98 2.00 -3.14 0.54
C TYR A 98 1.03 -2.22 1.29
N ASN A 99 0.02 -1.66 0.62
CA ASN A 99 -1.00 -0.82 1.24
C ASN A 99 -1.81 -1.57 2.29
N ILE A 100 -2.18 -2.82 2.01
CA ILE A 100 -2.93 -3.66 2.96
C ILE A 100 -2.10 -3.90 4.22
N ILE A 101 -0.85 -4.31 4.05
CA ILE A 101 0.06 -4.60 5.17
C ILE A 101 0.39 -3.33 5.95
N GLU A 102 0.67 -2.22 5.28
CA GLU A 102 0.99 -0.96 5.97
C GLU A 102 -0.22 -0.47 6.76
N PHE A 103 -1.44 -0.51 6.21
CA PHE A 103 -2.64 -0.16 6.96
C PHE A 103 -2.82 -1.04 8.21
N MET A 104 -2.59 -2.35 8.09
CA MET A 104 -2.65 -3.29 9.22
C MET A 104 -1.55 -3.09 10.27
N MET A 105 -0.45 -2.42 9.94
CA MET A 105 0.57 -2.02 10.92
C MET A 105 0.07 -0.90 11.82
N TYR A 106 -0.72 0.03 11.29
CA TYR A 106 -1.32 1.13 12.04
C TYR A 106 -2.63 0.73 12.74
N ASP A 107 -3.33 -0.31 12.25
CA ASP A 107 -4.49 -0.95 12.90
C ASP A 107 -4.04 -1.88 14.06
N VAL A 108 -3.57 -1.26 15.15
CA VAL A 108 -3.04 -1.94 16.34
C VAL A 108 -4.16 -2.68 17.10
N ASP A 109 -5.33 -2.04 17.23
CA ASP A 109 -6.51 -2.57 17.92
C ASP A 109 -7.33 -3.55 17.08
N LYS A 110 -7.02 -3.66 15.77
CA LYS A 110 -7.54 -4.69 14.85
C LYS A 110 -9.03 -4.51 14.56
N LEU A 111 -9.48 -3.26 14.59
CA LEU A 111 -10.86 -2.90 14.30
C LEU A 111 -11.12 -2.73 12.80
N GLY A 112 -10.08 -2.81 11.96
CA GLY A 112 -10.17 -2.56 10.53
C GLY A 112 -10.23 -1.07 10.19
N THR A 113 -9.93 -0.21 11.15
CA THR A 113 -9.90 1.25 11.04
C THR A 113 -8.68 1.80 11.74
N ILE A 114 -8.09 2.85 11.19
CA ILE A 114 -7.01 3.60 11.84
C ILE A 114 -7.49 5.00 12.16
N ARG A 115 -6.79 5.73 13.04
CA ARG A 115 -7.16 7.12 13.30
C ARG A 115 -6.79 7.99 12.11
N VAL A 116 -7.48 9.11 11.96
CA VAL A 116 -7.17 10.13 10.96
C VAL A 116 -5.72 10.58 11.04
N ASN A 117 -5.20 10.85 12.24
CA ASN A 117 -3.82 11.27 12.40
C ASN A 117 -2.81 10.22 11.90
N ASP A 118 -3.10 8.94 12.15
CA ASP A 118 -2.27 7.83 11.69
C ASP A 118 -2.28 7.75 10.16
N ALA A 119 -3.45 7.89 9.54
CA ALA A 119 -3.59 7.92 8.09
C ALA A 119 -2.87 9.13 7.45
N LEU A 120 -2.95 10.30 8.07
CA LEU A 120 -2.25 11.51 7.61
C LEU A 120 -0.74 11.36 7.74
N GLU A 121 -0.26 10.77 8.83
CA GLU A 121 1.16 10.47 9.02
C GLU A 121 1.67 9.48 7.96
N MET A 122 0.89 8.44 7.63
CA MET A 122 1.19 7.52 6.52
C MET A 122 1.33 8.27 5.19
N ILE A 123 0.35 9.11 4.84
CA ILE A 123 0.36 9.86 3.58
C ILE A 123 1.55 10.83 3.53
N TYR A 124 1.80 11.56 4.62
CA TYR A 124 2.95 12.46 4.74
C TYR A 124 4.27 11.72 4.55
N ASN A 125 4.44 10.57 5.19
CA ASN A 125 5.66 9.78 5.08
C ASN A 125 5.88 9.22 3.66
N ARG A 126 4.81 9.01 2.90
CA ARG A 126 4.85 8.46 1.53
C ARG A 126 5.06 9.53 0.45
N PHE A 127 4.36 10.66 0.55
CA PHE A 127 4.26 11.65 -0.52
C PHE A 127 4.69 13.06 -0.09
N GLY A 128 5.06 13.26 1.17
CA GLY A 128 5.45 14.54 1.72
C GLY A 128 4.28 15.50 1.95
N ARG A 129 4.60 16.76 2.28
CA ARG A 129 3.60 17.80 2.59
C ARG A 129 2.66 18.11 1.43
N GLU A 130 3.15 18.06 0.20
CA GLU A 130 2.39 18.49 -0.98
C GLU A 130 1.12 17.65 -1.17
N ALA A 131 1.20 16.34 -0.91
CA ALA A 131 0.06 15.45 -1.02
C ALA A 131 -1.04 15.75 0.01
N LEU A 132 -0.73 16.40 1.14
CA LEU A 132 -1.75 16.78 2.11
C LEU A 132 -2.77 17.78 1.52
N ALA A 133 -2.35 18.59 0.54
CA ALA A 133 -3.25 19.53 -0.14
C ALA A 133 -4.27 18.83 -1.06
N ASP A 134 -3.97 17.59 -1.49
CA ASP A 134 -4.83 16.79 -2.35
C ASP A 134 -5.75 15.83 -1.59
N ILE A 135 -5.57 15.72 -0.27
CA ILE A 135 -6.46 14.91 0.55
C ILE A 135 -7.83 15.57 0.63
N ASP A 136 -8.87 14.75 0.46
CA ASP A 136 -10.23 15.21 0.62
C ASP A 136 -10.50 15.62 2.08
N GLY A 137 -10.66 16.92 2.32
CA GLY A 137 -11.04 17.45 3.63
C GLY A 137 -12.37 16.89 4.12
N GLU A 138 -13.28 16.52 3.21
CA GLU A 138 -14.59 15.95 3.56
C GLU A 138 -14.49 14.53 4.12
N LEU A 139 -13.39 13.80 3.87
CA LEU A 139 -13.14 12.50 4.49
C LEU A 139 -12.97 12.61 6.02
N PHE A 140 -12.63 13.80 6.50
CA PHE A 140 -12.31 14.08 7.90
C PHE A 140 -13.39 14.90 8.61
N THR A 141 -14.50 15.26 7.93
CA THR A 141 -15.56 16.11 8.49
C THR A 141 -16.88 15.39 8.74
N ASP A 142 -16.97 14.08 8.48
CA ASP A 142 -18.11 13.28 8.93
C ASP A 142 -18.09 13.26 10.47
N VAL A 143 -18.84 14.18 11.08
CA VAL A 143 -18.97 14.33 12.54
C VAL A 143 -19.50 13.05 13.20
N GLU A 144 -20.11 12.15 12.42
CA GLU A 144 -20.59 10.83 12.84
C GLU A 144 -19.50 9.75 12.88
N LYS A 145 -18.43 9.88 12.08
CA LYS A 145 -17.28 8.97 12.12
C LYS A 145 -16.32 9.48 13.17
N ALA A 146 -15.99 8.66 14.15
CA ALA A 146 -15.20 9.01 15.34
C ALA A 146 -13.71 9.36 15.07
N GLY A 147 -13.38 10.04 13.98
CA GLY A 147 -12.02 10.29 13.54
C GLY A 147 -11.29 9.01 13.12
N LEU A 148 -12.05 8.04 12.59
CA LEU A 148 -11.56 6.74 12.14
C LEU A 148 -11.67 6.64 10.62
N VAL A 149 -10.65 6.05 10.00
CA VAL A 149 -10.49 5.87 8.56
C VAL A 149 -10.46 4.38 8.27
N THR A 150 -11.33 3.92 7.37
CA THR A 150 -11.34 2.54 6.86
C THR A 150 -10.28 2.34 5.78
N PHE A 151 -9.91 1.09 5.51
CA PHE A 151 -8.97 0.78 4.43
C PHE A 151 -9.44 1.31 3.06
N THR A 152 -10.74 1.23 2.76
CA THR A 152 -11.29 1.71 1.47
C THR A 152 -11.26 3.24 1.33
N GLU A 153 -11.36 3.96 2.44
CA GLU A 153 -11.22 5.42 2.46
C GLU A 153 -9.76 5.82 2.27
N PHE A 154 -8.85 5.14 2.97
CA PHE A 154 -7.41 5.31 2.79
C PHE A 154 -6.98 5.05 1.34
N GLU A 155 -7.38 3.92 0.76
CA GLU A 155 -7.03 3.55 -0.62
C GLU A 155 -7.52 4.59 -1.65
N ARG A 156 -8.74 5.11 -1.48
CA ARG A 156 -9.26 6.18 -2.35
C ARG A 156 -8.45 7.47 -2.28
N GLN A 157 -7.89 7.83 -1.12
CA GLN A 157 -7.02 9.00 -1.03
C GLN A 157 -5.70 8.77 -1.75
N ILE A 158 -5.12 7.57 -1.61
CA ILE A 158 -3.90 7.18 -2.34
C ILE A 158 -4.14 7.27 -3.86
N ASP A 159 -5.25 6.73 -4.35
CA ASP A 159 -5.60 6.80 -5.77
C ASP A 159 -5.78 8.25 -6.25
N ARG A 160 -6.40 9.12 -5.43
CA ARG A 160 -6.56 10.54 -5.77
C ARG A 160 -5.21 11.27 -5.85
N ILE A 161 -4.30 11.01 -4.92
CA ILE A 161 -2.94 11.56 -4.92
C ILE A 161 -2.22 11.12 -6.20
N HIS A 162 -2.31 9.85 -6.59
CA HIS A 162 -1.69 9.35 -7.81
C HIS A 162 -2.29 9.95 -9.10
N LEU A 163 -3.58 10.26 -9.12
CA LEU A 163 -4.24 10.89 -10.29
C LEU A 163 -3.86 12.36 -10.48
N ARG A 164 -3.61 13.08 -9.38
CA ARG A 164 -3.27 14.51 -9.39
C ARG A 164 -1.79 14.81 -9.44
N ALA A 165 -0.94 13.83 -9.07
CA ALA A 165 0.49 13.93 -9.28
C ALA A 165 0.79 14.28 -10.75
N PRO A 166 1.58 15.33 -11.03
CA PRO A 166 1.85 15.73 -12.40
C PRO A 166 2.54 14.57 -13.11
N LYS A 167 1.84 13.94 -14.07
CA LYS A 167 2.47 13.04 -15.03
C LYS A 167 3.57 13.83 -15.73
N ARG A 168 4.82 13.68 -15.29
CA ARG A 168 5.96 14.15 -16.07
C ARG A 168 5.82 13.46 -17.42
N ARG A 169 5.57 14.27 -18.47
CA ARG A 169 5.37 13.81 -19.85
C ARG A 169 6.58 12.98 -20.29
N GLY A 170 6.51 11.67 -20.05
CA GLY A 170 7.30 10.67 -20.74
C GLY A 170 6.58 10.36 -22.04
N SER A 171 7.17 10.77 -23.15
CA SER A 171 6.76 10.45 -24.50
C SER A 171 6.44 8.96 -24.63
N LEU A 172 5.16 8.61 -24.82
CA LEU A 172 4.79 7.30 -25.31
C LEU A 172 5.23 7.25 -26.78
N CYS A 173 6.44 6.72 -27.01
CA CYS A 173 6.80 6.15 -28.28
C CYS A 173 5.86 4.95 -28.51
N THR A 174 4.81 5.14 -29.31
CA THR A 174 4.01 4.05 -29.85
C THR A 174 4.80 3.39 -30.97
N THR A 175 5.67 2.44 -30.63
CA THR A 175 6.14 1.48 -31.63
C THR A 175 5.21 0.28 -31.59
N THR A 176 4.21 0.32 -32.46
CA THR A 176 3.37 -0.81 -32.82
C THR A 176 4.26 -1.89 -33.42
N ALA A 177 4.59 -2.94 -32.66
CA ALA A 177 5.20 -4.14 -33.19
C ALA A 177 4.15 -4.89 -34.04
N ARG A 178 4.21 -4.71 -35.36
CA ARG A 178 3.56 -5.63 -36.31
C ARG A 178 4.33 -6.95 -36.28
N VAL A 179 3.63 -8.03 -35.93
CA VAL A 179 4.09 -9.40 -36.17
C VAL A 179 3.75 -9.74 -37.63
N PRO A 180 4.74 -10.01 -38.52
CA PRO A 180 4.43 -10.53 -39.84
C PRO A 180 4.28 -12.05 -39.75
N TYR A 181 3.07 -12.55 -40.05
CA TYR A 181 2.91 -13.91 -40.54
C TYR A 181 2.93 -13.84 -42.08
N GLY A 182 3.89 -14.52 -42.67
CA GLY A 182 4.06 -14.75 -44.10
C GLY A 182 4.93 -15.97 -44.30
#